data_AF-A0A938EVY5-F1
#
_entry.id   AF-A0A938EVY5-F1
#
_cell.length_a   1.000
_cell.length_b   1.000
_cell.length_c   1.000
_cell.angle_alpha   90.00
_cell.angle_beta   90.00
_cell.angle_gamma   90.00
#
_symmetry.space_group_name_H-M   'P 1'
#
loop_
_entity.id
_entity.type
_entity.pdbx_description
1 polymer ?
#
loop_
_entity_poly.entity_id
_entity_poly.type
_entity_poly.pdbx_seq_one_letter_code
_entity_poly.pdbx_strand_id
1 'polypeptide(L)'
;MNKKKFLDKLAKNLKGLPNGEIEDIFSDFVEYFEIGKEKGRSEEELLSSLGDPKILARQIKTESYIKKAEETTSAANITRAVFTSIGLSFFNIIFTLPLFIAVNCVLGALFAVSVSLSATGITGVLGSLFYPLFSQYLSFMVNPAAVGFAFLGLCSFGVLFFVGVLYLSKLVYRFIVKYLKFNLNIIRGRRQQGEI
;
A
#
# COMPACT_ATOMS: atom_id res chain seq x y z
N MET A 1 -25.27 -32.20 46.21
CA MET A 1 -26.22 -31.49 45.32
C MET A 1 -26.79 -32.53 44.37
N ASN A 2 -27.98 -32.37 43.80
CA ASN A 2 -28.51 -33.30 42.78
C ASN A 2 -28.44 -32.67 41.38
N LYS A 3 -28.56 -33.48 40.33
CA LYS A 3 -28.52 -33.17 38.89
C LYS A 3 -29.40 -31.97 38.59
N LYS A 4 -30.65 -31.98 39.07
CA LYS A 4 -31.60 -30.89 38.88
C LYS A 4 -31.06 -29.56 39.42
N LYS A 5 -30.58 -29.53 40.67
CA LYS A 5 -30.00 -28.33 41.28
C LYS A 5 -28.70 -27.88 40.61
N PHE A 6 -27.90 -28.82 40.06
CA PHE A 6 -26.69 -28.50 39.30
C PHE A 6 -27.04 -27.78 38.00
N LEU A 7 -27.93 -28.37 37.21
CA LEU A 7 -28.38 -27.82 35.93
C LEU A 7 -29.09 -26.47 36.11
N ASP A 8 -29.93 -26.32 37.14
CA ASP A 8 -30.57 -25.04 37.46
C ASP A 8 -29.54 -23.93 37.77
N LYS A 9 -28.46 -24.27 38.48
CA LYS A 9 -27.36 -23.33 38.75
C LYS A 9 -26.57 -23.04 37.48
N LEU A 10 -26.28 -24.05 36.66
CA LEU A 10 -25.56 -23.89 35.41
C LEU A 10 -26.33 -22.96 34.44
N ALA A 11 -27.64 -23.19 34.22
CA ALA A 11 -28.50 -22.33 33.41
C ALA A 11 -28.46 -20.86 33.85
N LYS A 12 -28.58 -20.60 35.15
CA LYS A 12 -28.52 -19.23 35.69
C LYS A 12 -27.20 -18.54 35.37
N ASN A 13 -26.10 -19.28 35.38
CA ASN A 13 -24.77 -18.73 35.11
C ASN A 13 -24.43 -18.69 33.61
N LEU A 14 -25.11 -19.47 32.76
CA LEU A 14 -24.99 -19.43 31.31
C LEU A 14 -25.82 -18.32 30.66
N LYS A 15 -26.73 -17.66 31.40
CA LYS A 15 -27.48 -16.47 30.93
C LYS A 15 -26.56 -15.47 30.22
N GLY A 16 -26.91 -15.10 28.99
CA GLY A 16 -26.11 -14.21 28.13
C GLY A 16 -25.50 -14.92 26.90
N LEU A 17 -25.54 -16.25 26.84
CA LEU A 17 -25.33 -17.00 25.61
C LEU A 17 -26.63 -17.10 24.79
N PRO A 18 -26.56 -17.32 23.46
CA PRO A 18 -27.74 -17.60 22.64
C PRO A 18 -28.53 -18.80 23.16
N ASN A 19 -29.86 -18.75 23.09
CA ASN A 19 -30.72 -19.82 23.62
C ASN A 19 -30.41 -21.19 22.99
N GLY A 20 -30.08 -21.23 21.69
CA GLY A 20 -29.67 -22.47 21.01
C GLY A 20 -28.40 -23.08 21.60
N GLU A 21 -27.36 -22.28 21.85
CA GLU A 21 -26.13 -22.76 22.52
C GLU A 21 -26.43 -23.32 23.92
N ILE A 22 -27.35 -22.68 24.66
CA ILE A 22 -27.73 -23.15 25.99
C ILE A 22 -28.46 -24.49 25.91
N GLU A 23 -29.36 -24.68 24.94
CA GLU A 23 -30.06 -25.95 24.72
C GLU A 23 -29.11 -27.08 24.35
N ASP A 24 -28.14 -26.82 23.46
CA ASP A 24 -27.12 -27.79 23.05
C ASP A 24 -26.28 -28.24 24.25
N ILE A 25 -25.77 -27.29 25.05
CA ILE A 25 -25.00 -27.57 26.27
C ILE A 25 -25.83 -28.43 27.24
N PHE A 26 -27.12 -28.15 27.38
CA PHE A 26 -28.00 -28.92 28.25
C PHE A 26 -28.20 -30.35 27.76
N SER A 27 -28.33 -30.55 26.45
CA SER A 27 -28.42 -31.87 25.82
C SER A 27 -27.18 -32.70 26.15
N ASP A 28 -25.98 -32.14 25.98
CA ASP A 28 -24.71 -32.81 26.27
C ASP A 28 -24.60 -33.27 27.73
N PHE A 29 -25.04 -32.42 28.68
CA PHE A 29 -25.04 -32.80 30.09
C PHE A 29 -26.08 -33.87 30.40
N VAL A 30 -27.26 -33.84 29.79
CA VAL A 30 -28.27 -34.88 29.97
C VAL A 30 -27.71 -36.22 29.54
N GLU A 31 -27.11 -36.30 28.35
CA GLU A 31 -26.45 -37.48 27.81
C GLU A 31 -25.31 -37.96 28.73
N TYR A 32 -24.46 -37.04 29.21
CA TYR A 32 -23.39 -37.37 30.16
C TYR A 32 -23.89 -38.09 31.42
N PHE A 33 -25.00 -37.61 32.00
CA PHE A 33 -25.59 -38.25 33.18
C PHE A 33 -26.22 -39.61 32.85
N GLU A 34 -26.80 -39.78 31.67
CA GLU A 34 -27.39 -41.05 31.23
C GLU A 34 -26.31 -42.12 31.00
N ILE A 35 -25.23 -41.78 30.28
CA ILE A 35 -24.07 -42.65 30.08
C ILE A 35 -23.42 -43.01 31.42
N GLY A 36 -23.31 -42.04 32.33
CA GLY A 36 -22.77 -42.27 33.67
C GLY A 36 -23.59 -43.29 34.46
N LYS A 37 -24.93 -43.19 34.38
CA LYS A 37 -25.87 -44.12 35.01
C LYS A 37 -25.77 -45.53 34.41
N GLU A 38 -25.68 -45.65 33.09
CA GLU A 38 -25.50 -46.94 32.41
C GLU A 38 -24.18 -47.62 32.80
N LYS A 39 -23.13 -46.83 33.03
CA LYS A 39 -21.82 -47.31 33.51
C LYS A 39 -21.78 -47.57 35.02
N GLY A 40 -22.92 -47.49 35.71
CA GLY A 40 -23.02 -47.76 37.14
C GLY A 40 -22.40 -46.69 38.04
N ARG A 41 -22.11 -45.49 37.54
CA ARG A 41 -21.58 -44.39 38.35
C ARG A 41 -22.71 -43.71 39.11
N SER A 42 -22.44 -43.35 40.37
CA SER A 42 -23.40 -42.60 41.19
C SER A 42 -23.52 -41.15 40.70
N GLU A 43 -24.68 -40.53 40.97
CA GLU A 43 -24.93 -39.13 40.59
C GLU A 43 -23.95 -38.18 41.32
N GLU A 44 -23.60 -38.51 42.56
CA GLU A 44 -22.63 -37.81 43.37
C GLU A 44 -21.23 -37.84 42.75
N GLU A 45 -20.79 -38.98 42.22
CA GLU A 45 -19.50 -39.11 41.53
C GLU A 45 -19.46 -38.27 40.25
N LEU A 46 -20.54 -38.29 39.46
CA LEU A 46 -20.65 -37.50 38.23
C LEU A 46 -20.60 -36.00 38.54
N LEU A 47 -21.33 -35.56 39.57
CA LEU A 47 -21.32 -34.16 40.01
C LEU A 47 -19.96 -33.75 40.58
N SER A 48 -19.27 -34.64 41.31
CA SER A 48 -17.92 -34.37 41.80
C SER A 48 -16.91 -34.17 40.66
N SER A 49 -17.11 -34.91 39.54
CA SER A 49 -16.27 -34.81 38.35
C SER A 49 -16.46 -33.49 37.60
N LEU A 50 -17.65 -32.88 37.69
CA LEU A 50 -18.01 -31.64 37.00
C LEU A 50 -17.62 -30.37 37.79
N GLY A 51 -17.41 -30.48 39.10
CA GLY A 51 -16.99 -29.35 39.95
C GLY A 51 -18.07 -28.30 40.21
N ASP A 52 -17.68 -27.03 40.39
CA ASP A 52 -18.62 -25.94 40.68
C ASP A 52 -19.31 -25.45 39.38
N PRO A 53 -20.65 -25.50 39.28
CA PRO A 53 -21.38 -25.05 38.09
C PRO A 53 -21.13 -23.57 37.72
N LYS A 54 -20.73 -22.71 38.67
CA LYS A 54 -20.35 -21.33 38.38
C LYS A 54 -19.03 -21.24 37.61
N ILE A 55 -18.04 -22.04 38.02
CA ILE A 55 -16.72 -22.07 37.38
C ILE A 55 -16.87 -22.66 35.98
N LEU A 56 -17.61 -23.76 35.87
CA LEU A 56 -17.89 -24.41 34.58
C LEU A 56 -18.61 -23.47 33.60
N ALA A 57 -19.63 -22.74 34.07
CA ALA A 57 -20.31 -21.75 33.23
C ALA A 57 -19.38 -20.64 32.73
N ARG A 58 -18.43 -20.21 33.56
CA ARG A 58 -17.44 -19.19 33.18
C ARG A 58 -16.50 -19.73 32.10
N GLN A 59 -16.05 -20.98 32.24
CA GLN A 59 -15.21 -21.63 31.25
C GLN A 59 -15.92 -21.77 29.90
N ILE A 60 -17.14 -22.30 29.89
CA ILE A 60 -17.96 -22.46 28.67
C ILE A 60 -18.18 -21.10 27.97
N LYS A 61 -18.47 -20.05 28.75
CA LYS A 61 -18.59 -18.69 28.20
C LYS A 61 -17.29 -18.19 27.59
N THR A 62 -16.16 -18.38 28.27
CA THR A 62 -14.85 -18.00 27.76
C THR A 62 -14.54 -18.74 26.46
N GLU A 63 -14.80 -20.04 26.37
CA GLU A 63 -14.64 -20.83 25.15
C GLU A 63 -15.57 -20.35 24.02
N SER A 64 -16.85 -20.06 24.29
CA SER A 64 -17.78 -19.47 23.31
C SER A 64 -17.33 -18.09 22.83
N TYR A 65 -16.80 -17.24 23.72
CA TYR A 65 -16.25 -15.93 23.35
C TYR A 65 -14.95 -16.04 22.56
N ILE A 66 -14.06 -16.98 22.87
CA ILE A 66 -12.84 -17.23 22.10
C ILE A 66 -13.21 -17.75 20.70
N LYS A 67 -14.11 -18.72 20.60
CA LYS A 67 -14.59 -19.25 19.31
C LYS A 67 -15.23 -18.16 18.46
N LYS A 68 -16.05 -17.29 19.06
CA LYS A 68 -16.60 -16.10 18.37
C LYS A 68 -15.50 -15.11 18.00
N ALA A 69 -14.49 -14.90 18.84
CA ALA A 69 -13.36 -14.03 18.54
C ALA A 69 -12.52 -14.56 17.36
N GLU A 70 -12.30 -15.88 17.28
CA GLU A 70 -11.61 -16.58 16.19
C GLU A 70 -12.43 -16.55 14.89
N GLU A 71 -13.75 -16.75 14.96
CA GLU A 71 -14.66 -16.54 13.84
C GLU A 71 -14.70 -15.06 13.40
N THR A 72 -14.36 -14.13 14.30
CA THR A 72 -14.18 -12.70 14.01
C THR A 72 -12.71 -12.31 13.82
N THR A 73 -12.06 -12.81 12.78
CA THR A 73 -11.20 -11.94 11.97
C THR A 73 -12.10 -10.88 11.33
N SER A 74 -12.51 -9.88 12.11
CA SER A 74 -13.62 -8.98 11.83
C SER A 74 -13.69 -8.55 10.37
N ALA A 75 -14.79 -8.86 9.68
CA ALA A 75 -15.04 -8.44 8.29
C ALA A 75 -14.86 -6.91 8.11
N ALA A 76 -15.07 -6.12 9.17
CA ALA A 76 -14.78 -4.68 9.19
C ALA A 76 -13.27 -4.36 9.12
N ASN A 77 -12.42 -5.17 9.75
CA ASN A 77 -10.96 -5.04 9.67
C ASN A 77 -10.42 -5.51 8.32
N ILE A 78 -11.00 -6.58 7.76
CA ILE A 78 -10.67 -7.05 6.41
C ILE A 78 -11.09 -6.02 5.36
N THR A 79 -12.33 -5.52 5.41
CA THR A 79 -12.80 -4.46 4.49
C THR A 79 -12.02 -3.17 4.64
N ARG A 80 -11.69 -2.73 5.86
CA ARG A 80 -10.79 -1.59 6.10
C ARG A 80 -9.40 -1.83 5.52
N ALA A 81 -8.83 -3.02 5.67
CA ALA A 81 -7.54 -3.37 5.08
C ALA A 81 -7.59 -3.39 3.55
N VAL A 82 -8.67 -3.89 2.95
CA VAL A 82 -8.92 -3.87 1.50
C VAL A 82 -9.06 -2.44 1.00
N PHE A 83 -9.89 -1.60 1.62
CA PHE A 83 -10.04 -0.18 1.25
C PHE A 83 -8.75 0.61 1.43
N THR A 84 -7.96 0.32 2.48
CA THR A 84 -6.66 0.97 2.70
C THR A 84 -5.64 0.53 1.66
N SER A 85 -5.63 -0.76 1.28
CA SER A 85 -4.72 -1.30 0.26
C SER A 85 -5.06 -0.78 -1.14
N ILE A 86 -6.35 -0.74 -1.47
CA ILE A 86 -6.86 -0.13 -2.70
C ILE A 86 -6.53 1.36 -2.70
N GLY A 87 -6.87 2.10 -1.64
CA GLY A 87 -6.59 3.53 -1.50
C GLY A 87 -5.11 3.85 -1.66
N LEU A 88 -4.21 3.06 -1.07
CA LEU A 88 -2.77 3.25 -1.20
C LEU A 88 -2.28 3.01 -2.64
N SER A 89 -2.78 1.98 -3.33
CA SER A 89 -2.44 1.69 -4.73
C SER A 89 -2.99 2.75 -5.69
N PHE A 90 -4.25 3.14 -5.55
CA PHE A 90 -4.87 4.19 -6.38
C PHE A 90 -4.24 5.56 -6.13
N PHE A 91 -3.94 5.90 -4.87
CA PHE A 91 -3.22 7.13 -4.53
C PHE A 91 -1.83 7.16 -5.16
N ASN A 92 -1.09 6.03 -5.14
CA ASN A 92 0.22 5.95 -5.77
C ASN A 92 0.12 6.14 -7.30
N ILE A 93 -0.86 5.54 -7.96
CA ILE A 93 -1.05 5.69 -9.41
C ILE A 93 -1.47 7.14 -9.76
N ILE A 94 -2.42 7.73 -9.04
CA ILE A 94 -2.96 9.06 -9.35
C ILE A 94 -1.90 10.16 -9.15
N PHE A 95 -1.03 10.04 -8.15
CA PHE A 95 -0.03 11.07 -7.87
C PHE A 95 1.34 10.77 -8.48
N THR A 96 1.84 9.54 -8.36
CA THR A 96 3.21 9.20 -8.77
C THR A 96 3.34 9.03 -10.27
N LEU A 97 2.35 8.43 -10.95
CA LEU A 97 2.45 8.15 -12.38
C LEU A 97 2.39 9.43 -13.23
N PRO A 98 1.42 10.36 -13.04
CA PRO A 98 1.43 11.63 -13.77
C PRO A 98 2.67 12.48 -13.47
N LEU A 99 3.13 12.50 -12.22
CA LEU A 99 4.36 13.22 -11.86
C LEU A 99 5.58 12.63 -12.60
N PHE A 100 5.69 11.30 -12.69
CA PHE A 100 6.75 10.65 -13.44
C PHE A 100 6.69 10.99 -14.94
N ILE A 101 5.50 10.94 -15.55
CA ILE A 101 5.31 11.31 -16.95
C ILE A 101 5.68 12.78 -17.17
N ALA A 102 5.18 13.69 -16.32
CA ALA A 102 5.45 15.12 -16.41
C ALA A 102 6.95 15.43 -16.36
N VAL A 103 7.70 14.81 -15.44
CA VAL A 103 9.16 14.98 -15.35
C VAL A 103 9.86 14.52 -16.63
N ASN A 104 9.45 13.38 -17.19
CA ASN A 104 10.03 12.88 -18.45
C ASN A 104 9.67 13.78 -19.65
N CYS A 105 8.44 14.29 -19.71
CA CYS A 105 8.02 15.24 -20.74
C CYS A 105 8.83 16.54 -20.67
N VAL A 106 9.05 17.08 -19.46
CA VAL A 106 9.85 18.29 -19.25
C VAL A 106 11.31 18.05 -19.69
N LEU A 107 11.91 16.91 -19.29
CA LEU A 107 13.26 16.57 -19.74
C LEU A 107 13.33 16.43 -21.27
N GLY A 108 12.35 15.77 -21.89
CA GLY A 108 12.25 15.66 -23.35
C GLY A 108 12.15 17.02 -24.03
N ALA A 109 11.34 17.93 -23.50
CA ALA A 109 11.21 19.30 -24.00
C ALA A 109 12.54 20.08 -23.87
N LEU A 110 13.25 19.95 -22.74
CA LEU A 110 14.56 20.59 -22.55
C LEU A 110 15.60 20.07 -23.54
N PHE A 111 15.62 18.75 -23.81
CA PHE A 111 16.46 18.18 -24.87
C PHE A 111 16.10 18.73 -26.25
N ALA A 112 14.80 18.75 -26.59
CA ALA A 112 14.35 19.31 -27.86
C ALA A 112 14.79 20.77 -28.02
N VAL A 113 14.60 21.61 -26.99
CA VAL A 113 15.06 23.01 -26.97
C VAL A 113 16.57 23.10 -27.19
N SER A 114 17.37 22.28 -26.51
CA SER A 114 18.84 22.32 -26.68
C SER A 114 19.29 21.96 -28.10
N VAL A 115 18.64 20.97 -28.73
CA VAL A 115 18.91 20.56 -30.10
C VAL A 115 18.47 21.64 -31.08
N SER A 116 17.26 22.19 -30.92
CA SER A 116 16.74 23.28 -31.75
C SER A 116 17.63 24.53 -31.67
N LEU A 117 18.14 24.86 -30.48
CA LEU A 117 19.02 26.01 -30.28
C LEU A 117 20.37 25.80 -30.99
N SER A 118 20.94 24.60 -30.88
CA SER A 118 22.16 24.23 -31.57
C SER A 118 21.97 24.26 -33.09
N ALA A 119 20.87 23.70 -33.60
CA ALA A 119 20.54 23.69 -35.03
C ALA A 119 20.30 25.10 -35.58
N THR A 120 19.65 25.97 -34.79
CA THR A 120 19.47 27.39 -35.13
C THR A 120 20.82 28.11 -35.22
N GLY A 121 21.69 27.87 -34.24
CA GLY A 121 23.06 28.38 -34.25
C GLY A 121 23.82 27.96 -35.51
N ILE A 122 23.83 26.66 -35.83
CA ILE A 122 24.51 26.14 -37.04
C ILE A 122 23.97 26.79 -38.32
N THR A 123 22.64 26.82 -38.47
CA THR A 123 21.99 27.42 -39.64
C THR A 123 22.35 28.90 -39.80
N GLY A 124 22.35 29.66 -38.70
CA GLY A 124 22.71 31.07 -38.71
C GLY A 124 24.18 31.33 -39.05
N VAL A 125 25.10 30.47 -38.59
CA VAL A 125 26.52 30.53 -38.97
C VAL A 125 26.70 30.29 -40.46
N LEU A 126 26.04 29.26 -41.02
CA LEU A 126 26.09 28.98 -42.45
C LEU A 126 25.50 30.13 -43.27
N GLY A 127 24.34 30.67 -42.86
CA GLY A 127 23.71 31.81 -43.52
C GLY A 127 24.60 33.05 -43.54
N SER A 128 25.35 33.31 -42.47
CA SER A 128 26.34 34.39 -42.41
C SER A 128 27.54 34.13 -43.34
N LEU A 129 28.10 32.92 -43.31
CA LEU A 129 29.26 32.52 -44.14
C LEU A 129 28.98 32.63 -45.64
N PHE A 130 27.79 32.19 -46.07
CA PHE A 130 27.39 32.17 -47.48
C PHE A 130 26.70 33.47 -47.93
N TYR A 131 26.54 34.45 -47.05
CA TYR A 131 25.88 35.72 -47.36
C TYR A 131 26.39 36.41 -48.65
N PRO A 132 27.72 36.50 -48.92
CA PRO A 132 28.21 37.17 -50.13
C PRO A 132 27.74 36.51 -51.44
N LEU A 133 27.43 35.21 -51.40
CA LEU A 133 27.01 34.42 -52.57
C LEU A 133 25.49 34.45 -52.79
N PHE A 134 24.71 34.73 -51.74
CA PHE A 134 23.24 34.67 -51.76
C PHE A 134 22.57 35.95 -51.23
N SER A 135 23.26 37.09 -51.34
CA SER A 135 22.82 38.39 -50.82
C SER A 135 21.48 38.89 -51.40
N GLN A 136 21.07 38.39 -52.57
CA GLN A 136 19.75 38.66 -53.16
C GLN A 136 18.59 37.94 -52.43
N TYR A 137 18.88 36.87 -51.67
CA TYR A 137 17.89 36.06 -50.96
C TYR A 137 17.98 36.19 -49.45
N LEU A 138 19.11 36.66 -48.92
CA LEU A 138 19.35 36.83 -47.49
C LEU A 138 19.48 38.31 -47.16
N SER A 139 18.75 38.78 -46.15
CA SER A 139 18.84 40.15 -45.64
C SER A 139 19.13 40.13 -44.15
N PHE A 140 20.16 40.87 -43.74
CA PHE A 140 20.54 41.05 -42.34
C PHE A 140 20.43 42.52 -41.95
N MET A 141 19.91 42.79 -40.75
CA MET A 141 19.79 44.16 -40.23
C MET A 141 21.12 44.73 -39.73
N VAL A 142 22.11 43.86 -39.50
CA VAL A 142 23.45 44.21 -38.99
C VAL A 142 24.51 43.50 -39.82
N ASN A 143 25.79 43.84 -39.59
CA ASN A 143 26.91 43.27 -40.35
C ASN A 143 26.87 41.72 -40.34
N PRO A 144 26.92 41.04 -41.50
CA PRO A 144 26.84 39.59 -41.59
C PRO A 144 27.87 38.86 -40.72
N ALA A 145 29.08 39.39 -40.57
CA ALA A 145 30.10 38.79 -39.70
C ALA A 145 29.68 38.83 -38.22
N ALA A 146 29.10 39.94 -37.76
CA ALA A 146 28.57 40.06 -36.40
C ALA A 146 27.41 39.09 -36.15
N VAL A 147 26.54 38.90 -37.15
CA VAL A 147 25.47 37.87 -37.12
C VAL A 147 26.08 36.47 -36.97
N GLY A 148 27.13 36.16 -37.74
CA GLY A 148 27.82 34.88 -37.66
C GLY A 148 28.40 34.59 -36.27
N PHE A 149 29.06 35.58 -35.65
CA PHE A 149 29.57 35.44 -34.29
C PHE A 149 28.44 35.27 -33.25
N ALA A 150 27.32 35.97 -33.40
CA ALA A 150 26.17 35.79 -32.52
C ALA A 150 25.61 34.36 -32.60
N PHE A 151 25.49 33.79 -33.80
CA PHE A 151 25.01 32.42 -33.99
C PHE A 151 26.02 31.35 -33.58
N LEU A 152 27.34 31.62 -33.69
CA LEU A 152 28.38 30.78 -33.09
C LEU A 152 28.22 30.70 -31.57
N GLY A 153 27.96 31.84 -30.93
CA GLY A 153 27.64 31.90 -29.50
C GLY A 153 26.38 31.10 -29.16
N LEU A 154 25.32 31.24 -29.95
CA LEU A 154 24.06 30.50 -29.78
C LEU A 154 24.25 28.98 -29.92
N CYS A 155 25.02 28.55 -30.92
CA CYS A 155 25.36 27.15 -31.13
C CYS A 155 26.12 26.57 -29.93
N SER A 156 27.15 27.30 -29.47
CA SER A 156 27.97 26.89 -28.34
C SER A 156 27.14 26.80 -27.05
N PHE A 157 26.24 27.77 -26.84
CA PHE A 157 25.30 27.76 -25.72
C PHE A 157 24.30 26.60 -25.82
N GLY A 158 23.81 26.27 -27.02
CA GLY A 158 22.96 25.10 -27.25
C GLY A 158 23.62 23.78 -26.85
N VAL A 159 24.90 23.60 -27.22
CA VAL A 159 25.69 22.40 -26.85
C VAL A 159 25.94 22.36 -25.34
N LEU A 160 26.32 23.47 -24.73
CA LEU A 160 26.50 23.56 -23.27
C LEU A 160 25.20 23.27 -22.52
N PHE A 161 24.08 23.78 -23.03
CA PHE A 161 22.76 23.53 -22.46
C PHE A 161 22.39 22.05 -22.57
N PHE A 162 22.66 21.39 -23.70
CA PHE A 162 22.48 19.94 -23.85
C PHE A 162 23.26 19.15 -22.79
N VAL A 163 24.52 19.50 -22.56
CA VAL A 163 25.34 18.91 -21.49
C VAL A 163 24.71 19.18 -20.12
N GLY A 164 24.23 20.39 -19.87
CA GLY A 164 23.48 20.73 -18.66
C GLY A 164 22.25 19.84 -18.44
N VAL A 165 21.47 19.58 -19.49
CA VAL A 165 20.30 18.70 -19.44
C VAL A 165 20.71 17.24 -19.17
N LEU A 166 21.85 16.77 -19.68
CA LEU A 166 22.40 15.44 -19.34
C LEU A 166 22.77 15.32 -17.85
N TYR A 167 23.32 16.36 -17.24
CA TYR A 167 23.59 16.35 -15.79
C TYR A 167 22.29 16.40 -14.99
N LEU A 168 21.32 17.20 -15.44
CA LEU A 168 20.01 17.29 -14.82
C LEU A 168 19.27 15.94 -14.88
N SER A 169 19.32 15.23 -16.02
CA SER A 169 18.68 13.91 -16.14
C SER A 169 19.31 12.88 -15.20
N LYS A 170 20.65 12.87 -15.05
CA LYS A 170 21.33 12.05 -14.05
C LYS A 170 20.95 12.40 -12.61
N LEU A 171 20.74 13.68 -12.31
CA LEU A 171 20.28 14.13 -11.00
C LEU A 171 18.86 13.65 -10.71
N VAL A 172 17.93 13.87 -11.64
CA VAL A 172 16.54 13.40 -11.57
C VAL A 172 16.49 11.88 -11.39
N TYR A 173 17.26 11.13 -12.17
CA TYR A 173 17.35 9.67 -12.03
C TYR A 173 17.80 9.24 -10.63
N ARG A 174 18.82 9.89 -10.07
CA ARG A 174 19.28 9.63 -8.69
C ARG A 174 18.17 9.88 -7.66
N PHE A 175 17.39 10.94 -7.82
CA PHE A 175 16.24 11.23 -6.95
C PHE A 175 15.14 10.18 -7.08
N ILE A 176 14.81 9.75 -8.30
CA ILE A 176 13.81 8.71 -8.55
C ILE A 176 14.23 7.39 -7.88
N VAL A 177 15.48 6.96 -8.07
CA VAL A 177 15.99 5.74 -7.45
C VAL A 177 15.97 5.85 -5.92
N LYS A 178 16.34 7.01 -5.36
CA LYS A 178 16.28 7.25 -3.92
C LYS A 178 14.84 7.17 -3.39
N TYR A 179 13.88 7.75 -4.11
CA TYR A 179 12.45 7.69 -3.77
C TYR A 179 11.91 6.27 -3.85
N LEU A 180 12.21 5.52 -4.92
CA LEU A 180 11.77 4.12 -5.07
C LEU A 180 12.35 3.23 -3.97
N LYS A 181 13.64 3.39 -3.64
CA LYS A 181 14.28 2.68 -2.53
C LYS A 181 13.63 3.01 -1.19
N PHE A 182 13.32 4.29 -0.94
CA PHE A 182 12.62 4.71 0.27
C PHE A 182 11.21 4.09 0.38
N ASN A 183 10.44 4.12 -0.70
CA ASN A 183 9.09 3.55 -0.75
C ASN A 183 9.12 2.03 -0.51
N LEU A 184 10.04 1.32 -1.16
CA LEU A 184 10.25 -0.13 -0.95
C LEU A 184 10.69 -0.47 0.47
N ASN A 185 11.56 0.34 1.09
CA ASN A 185 12.00 0.12 2.47
C ASN A 185 10.87 0.30 3.48
N ILE A 186 9.94 1.24 3.26
CA ILE A 186 8.74 1.39 4.10
C ILE A 186 7.84 0.16 3.99
N ILE A 187 7.63 -0.35 2.78
CA ILE A 187 6.78 -1.53 2.57
C ILE A 187 7.40 -2.78 3.20
N ARG A 188 8.72 -2.97 3.05
CA ARG A 188 9.45 -4.10 3.66
C ARG A 188 9.51 -3.99 5.19
N GLY A 189 9.70 -2.79 5.74
CA GLY A 189 9.72 -2.56 7.18
C GLY A 189 8.37 -2.86 7.87
N ARG A 190 7.24 -2.69 7.16
CA ARG A 190 5.92 -3.09 7.67
C ARG A 190 5.69 -4.60 7.69
N ARG A 191 6.29 -5.37 6.77
CA ARG A 191 6.18 -6.84 6.76
C ARG A 191 6.84 -7.48 7.97
N GLN A 192 7.95 -6.93 8.47
CA GLN A 192 8.65 -7.48 9.63
C GLN A 192 7.95 -7.18 10.98
N GLN A 193 7.08 -6.17 11.04
CA GLN A 193 6.30 -5.85 12.26
C GLN A 193 4.93 -6.53 12.31
N GLY A 194 4.46 -7.09 11.18
CA GLY A 194 3.19 -7.84 11.11
C GLY A 194 3.34 -9.35 11.32
N GLU A 195 4.55 -9.85 11.55
CA GLU A 195 4.87 -11.26 11.85
C GLU A 195 5.20 -11.49 13.33
N ILE A 196 4.85 -10.57 14.23
CA ILE A 196 5.02 -10.71 15.69
C ILE A 196 3.65 -10.80 16.37
#